data_AF-A0A8T6DWJ7-F1
#
_entry.id   AF-A0A8T6DWJ7-F1
#
_cell.length_a   1.000
_cell.length_b   1.000
_cell.length_c   1.000
_cell.angle_alpha   90.00
_cell.angle_beta   90.00
_cell.angle_gamma   90.00
#
_symmetry.space_group_name_H-M   'P 1'
#
loop_
_entity.id
_entity.type
_entity.pdbx_description
1 polymer ?
#
loop_
_entity_poly.entity_id
_entity_poly.type
_entity_poly.pdbx_seq_one_letter_code
_entity_poly.pdbx_strand_id
1 'polypeptide(L)'
;MAQQPLTRPPQEFPHGARRQADAQWLAYVADSGDTGDGASLSRSGTLRRGIAEFNDGRFRDSHDTFEELWRSTPYPERLFLLALTKLGAGFAHALRRNDKGMRSQLTEAVRILRAFAPAYAGVDTQRLIAAVSERLAHGDGHFGPPFPTIAGTEDDAHE
;
A
#
# COMPACT_ATOMS: atom_id res chain seq x y z
N MET A 1 -30.73 -14.48 -11.23
CA MET A 1 -29.50 -14.43 -12.05
C MET A 1 -28.36 -14.92 -11.18
N ALA A 2 -27.85 -16.13 -11.41
CA ALA A 2 -26.68 -16.62 -10.68
C ALA A 2 -25.48 -15.72 -11.02
N GLN A 3 -24.88 -15.05 -10.03
CA GLN A 3 -23.59 -14.41 -10.23
C GLN A 3 -22.61 -15.51 -10.65
N GLN A 4 -22.02 -15.40 -11.85
CA GLN A 4 -20.95 -16.31 -12.24
C GLN A 4 -19.79 -16.16 -11.23
N PRO A 5 -19.12 -17.25 -10.84
CA PRO A 5 -17.95 -17.14 -9.98
C PRO A 5 -16.90 -16.29 -10.68
N LEU A 6 -16.43 -15.25 -10.00
CA LEU A 6 -15.39 -14.35 -10.52
C LEU A 6 -14.14 -15.16 -10.82
N THR A 7 -13.72 -15.17 -12.08
CA THR A 7 -12.53 -15.88 -12.51
C THR A 7 -11.29 -15.15 -12.00
N ARG A 8 -10.39 -15.89 -11.35
CA ARG A 8 -9.11 -15.35 -10.89
C ARG A 8 -8.32 -14.84 -12.12
N PRO A 9 -7.82 -13.58 -12.12
CA PRO A 9 -7.04 -13.07 -13.23
C PRO A 9 -5.70 -13.83 -13.38
N PRO A 10 -5.06 -13.78 -14.56
CA PRO A 10 -3.75 -14.39 -14.73
C PRO A 10 -2.69 -13.68 -13.88
N GLN A 11 -1.62 -14.38 -13.53
CA GLN A 11 -0.46 -13.81 -12.83
C GLN A 11 0.49 -13.05 -13.78
N GLU A 12 0.53 -13.48 -15.03
CA GLU A 12 1.40 -12.95 -16.07
C GLU A 12 0.61 -12.04 -17.02
N PHE A 13 1.21 -10.91 -17.37
CA PHE A 13 0.63 -9.93 -18.28
C PHE A 13 1.66 -9.49 -19.32
N PRO A 14 1.22 -9.06 -20.51
CA PRO A 14 2.11 -8.50 -21.52
C PRO A 14 2.94 -7.34 -20.98
N HIS A 15 4.14 -7.16 -21.51
CA HIS A 15 4.98 -6.03 -21.16
C HIS A 15 4.22 -4.70 -21.41
N GLY A 16 4.25 -3.79 -20.43
CA GLY A 16 3.51 -2.52 -20.47
C GLY A 16 2.04 -2.60 -20.00
N ALA A 17 1.47 -3.78 -19.77
CA ALA A 17 0.08 -3.95 -19.33
C ALA A 17 -0.12 -3.88 -17.80
N ARG A 18 0.90 -3.46 -17.04
CA ARG A 18 0.86 -3.48 -15.56
C ARG A 18 -0.32 -2.72 -14.96
N ARG A 19 -0.70 -1.56 -15.51
CA ARG A 19 -1.87 -0.80 -15.02
C ARG A 19 -3.19 -1.55 -15.22
N GLN A 20 -3.31 -2.27 -16.34
CA GLN A 20 -4.49 -3.11 -16.61
C GLN A 20 -4.52 -4.32 -15.67
N ALA A 21 -3.36 -4.94 -15.44
CA ALA A 21 -3.21 -6.03 -14.47
C ALA A 21 -3.63 -5.60 -13.06
N ASP A 22 -3.09 -4.47 -12.58
CA ASP A 22 -3.41 -3.91 -11.27
C ASP A 22 -4.93 -3.65 -11.14
N ALA A 23 -5.56 -3.09 -12.18
CA ALA A 23 -6.99 -2.82 -12.19
C ALA A 23 -7.85 -4.09 -12.17
N GLN A 24 -7.48 -5.12 -12.95
CA GLN A 24 -8.20 -6.40 -12.96
C GLN A 24 -8.10 -7.12 -11.62
N TRP A 25 -6.92 -7.15 -11.02
CA TRP A 25 -6.72 -7.76 -9.70
C TRP A 25 -7.42 -6.98 -8.59
N LEU A 26 -7.46 -5.65 -8.66
CA LEU A 26 -8.23 -4.84 -7.70
C LEU A 26 -9.74 -5.09 -7.80
N ALA A 27 -10.28 -5.22 -9.02
CA ALA A 27 -11.68 -5.57 -9.22
C ALA A 27 -11.97 -6.97 -8.66
N TYR A 28 -11.11 -7.95 -8.96
CA TYR A 28 -11.24 -9.30 -8.42
C TYR A 28 -11.24 -9.31 -6.88
N VAL A 29 -10.29 -8.61 -6.25
CA VAL A 29 -10.22 -8.53 -4.78
C VAL A 29 -11.46 -7.84 -4.20
N ALA A 30 -11.93 -6.75 -4.81
CA ALA A 30 -13.11 -6.04 -4.36
C ALA A 30 -14.39 -6.90 -4.42
N ASP A 31 -14.53 -7.72 -5.47
CA ASP A 31 -15.71 -8.54 -5.66
C ASP A 31 -15.66 -9.87 -4.89
N SER A 32 -14.47 -10.46 -4.73
CA SER A 32 -14.29 -11.78 -4.09
C SER A 32 -13.88 -11.73 -2.62
N GLY A 33 -13.25 -10.64 -2.17
CA GLY A 33 -12.57 -10.55 -0.88
C GLY A 33 -11.26 -11.35 -0.80
N ASP A 34 -10.84 -12.05 -1.87
CA ASP A 34 -9.59 -12.82 -1.91
C ASP A 34 -8.39 -11.89 -2.07
N THR A 35 -7.85 -11.47 -0.93
CA THR A 35 -6.62 -10.68 -0.83
C THR A 35 -5.37 -11.55 -0.72
N GLY A 36 -5.47 -12.89 -0.76
CA GLY A 36 -4.43 -13.78 -0.24
C GLY A 36 -4.34 -13.74 1.28
N ASP A 37 -3.45 -14.55 1.88
CA ASP A 37 -3.32 -14.63 3.34
C ASP A 37 -2.29 -13.64 3.92
N GLY A 38 -1.41 -13.08 3.08
CA GLY A 38 -0.37 -12.13 3.50
C GLY A 38 0.64 -12.73 4.49
N ALA A 39 0.62 -14.04 4.73
CA ALA A 39 1.40 -14.69 5.77
C ALA A 39 2.89 -14.74 5.40
N SER A 40 3.20 -14.88 4.11
CA SER A 40 4.57 -14.79 3.61
C SER A 40 5.11 -13.36 3.74
N LEU A 41 4.28 -12.36 3.48
CA LEU A 41 4.64 -10.95 3.64
C LEU A 41 4.88 -10.59 5.11
N SER A 42 4.02 -11.00 6.04
CA SER A 42 4.18 -10.68 7.47
C SER A 42 5.49 -11.23 8.06
N ARG A 43 5.95 -12.40 7.57
CA ARG A 43 7.24 -12.98 7.97
C ARG A 43 8.44 -12.37 7.23
N SER A 44 8.23 -11.60 6.16
CA SER A 44 9.30 -11.02 5.34
C SER A 44 10.15 -10.03 6.12
N GLY A 45 11.45 -10.29 6.19
CA GLY A 45 12.43 -9.34 6.72
C GLY A 45 12.52 -8.05 5.89
N THR A 46 12.32 -8.16 4.57
CA THR A 46 12.29 -7.02 3.66
C THR A 46 11.09 -6.11 3.93
N LEU A 47 9.91 -6.67 4.19
CA LEU A 47 8.74 -5.87 4.58
C LEU A 47 8.99 -5.13 5.89
N ARG A 48 9.47 -5.83 6.92
CA ARG A 48 9.81 -5.21 8.22
C ARG A 48 10.85 -4.10 8.07
N ARG A 49 11.88 -4.30 7.24
CA ARG A 49 12.89 -3.27 6.94
C ARG A 49 12.26 -2.03 6.31
N GLY A 50 11.42 -2.21 5.29
CA GLY A 50 10.76 -1.09 4.62
C GLY A 50 9.80 -0.33 5.55
N ILE A 51 9.11 -1.02 6.44
CA ILE A 51 8.27 -0.41 7.48
C ILE A 51 9.12 0.43 8.45
N ALA A 52 10.24 -0.11 8.94
CA ALA A 52 11.15 0.64 9.80
C ALA A 52 11.73 1.87 9.10
N GLU A 53 12.18 1.74 7.85
CA GLU A 53 12.66 2.86 7.03
C GLU A 53 11.58 3.93 6.85
N PHE A 54 10.34 3.53 6.61
CA PHE A 54 9.21 4.46 6.47
C PHE A 54 8.95 5.21 7.78
N ASN A 55 8.92 4.49 8.90
CA ASN A 55 8.67 5.06 10.23
C ASN A 55 9.81 5.97 10.69
N ASP A 56 11.04 5.75 10.22
CA ASP A 56 12.20 6.63 10.41
C ASP A 56 12.18 7.90 9.51
N GLY A 57 11.18 8.04 8.64
CA GLY A 57 11.12 9.12 7.65
C GLY A 57 12.07 8.95 6.45
N ARG A 58 12.70 7.77 6.29
CA ARG A 58 13.57 7.42 5.16
C ARG A 58 12.73 6.93 3.96
N PHE A 59 11.84 7.79 3.49
CA PHE A 59 10.80 7.42 2.52
C PHE A 59 11.30 6.95 1.14
N ARG A 60 12.49 7.39 0.73
CA ARG A 60 13.11 6.91 -0.51
C ARG A 60 13.65 5.50 -0.34
N ASP A 61 14.33 5.24 0.77
CA ASP A 61 14.86 3.91 1.09
C ASP A 61 13.70 2.92 1.25
N SER A 62 12.64 3.32 1.96
CA SER A 62 11.44 2.49 2.12
C SER A 62 10.76 2.21 0.77
N HIS A 63 10.69 3.20 -0.13
CA HIS A 63 10.18 3.00 -1.49
C HIS A 63 10.97 1.91 -2.21
N ASP A 64 12.30 2.01 -2.22
CA ASP A 64 13.16 1.08 -2.94
C ASP A 64 13.07 -0.34 -2.33
N THR A 65 13.02 -0.44 -1.00
CA THR A 65 12.81 -1.72 -0.28
C THR A 65 11.44 -2.35 -0.60
N PHE A 66 10.35 -1.57 -0.61
CA PHE A 66 9.03 -2.10 -0.98
C PHE A 66 8.97 -2.49 -2.45
N GLU A 67 9.60 -1.71 -3.35
CA GLU A 67 9.62 -1.99 -4.77
C GLU A 67 10.41 -3.28 -5.09
N GLU A 68 11.51 -3.53 -4.38
CA GLU A 68 12.26 -4.79 -4.45
C GLU A 68 11.33 -5.99 -4.19
N LEU A 69 10.62 -5.97 -3.06
CA LEU A 69 9.70 -7.06 -2.69
C LEU A 69 8.51 -7.16 -3.65
N TRP A 70 7.99 -6.02 -4.13
CA TRP A 70 6.87 -5.93 -5.06
C TRP A 70 7.15 -6.67 -6.38
N ARG A 71 8.37 -6.53 -6.93
CA ARG A 71 8.75 -7.16 -8.20
C ARG A 71 8.63 -8.68 -8.17
N SER A 72 8.99 -9.31 -7.05
CA SER A 72 8.97 -10.78 -6.89
C SER A 72 7.67 -11.35 -6.31
N THR A 73 6.73 -10.50 -5.88
CA THR A 73 5.50 -10.95 -5.21
C THR A 73 4.38 -11.22 -6.22
N PRO A 74 3.66 -12.35 -6.17
CA PRO A 74 2.51 -12.60 -7.02
C PRO A 74 1.28 -11.76 -6.63
N TYR A 75 0.32 -11.60 -7.54
CA TYR A 75 -0.98 -11.06 -7.18
C TYR A 75 -1.79 -12.06 -6.33
N PRO A 76 -2.70 -11.62 -5.45
CA PRO A 76 -3.08 -10.23 -5.18
C PRO A 76 -2.16 -9.49 -4.19
N GLU A 77 -1.31 -10.19 -3.43
CA GLU A 77 -0.35 -9.63 -2.45
C GLU A 77 0.52 -8.50 -3.02
N ARG A 78 0.89 -8.61 -4.30
CA ARG A 78 1.60 -7.57 -5.06
C ARG A 78 0.93 -6.18 -4.97
N LEU A 79 -0.40 -6.11 -4.94
CA LEU A 79 -1.11 -4.84 -4.85
C LEU A 79 -0.86 -4.13 -3.51
N PHE A 80 -0.78 -4.88 -2.41
CA PHE A 80 -0.48 -4.31 -1.10
C PHE A 80 0.91 -3.64 -1.11
N LEU A 81 1.92 -4.33 -1.63
CA LEU A 81 3.27 -3.77 -1.78
C LEU A 81 3.34 -2.59 -2.76
N LEU A 82 2.52 -2.61 -3.82
CA LEU A 82 2.38 -1.46 -4.70
C LEU A 82 1.86 -0.23 -3.93
N ALA A 83 0.92 -0.42 -3.00
CA ALA A 83 0.41 0.68 -2.17
C ALA A 83 1.49 1.21 -1.21
N LEU A 84 2.24 0.33 -0.55
CA LEU A 84 3.35 0.74 0.33
C LEU A 84 4.46 1.46 -0.44
N THR A 85 4.81 0.97 -1.63
CA THR A 85 5.75 1.64 -2.55
C THR A 85 5.26 3.05 -2.89
N LYS A 86 3.96 3.19 -3.17
CA LYS A 86 3.34 4.51 -3.44
C LYS A 86 3.35 5.43 -2.23
N LEU A 87 3.18 4.91 -1.00
CA LEU A 87 3.33 5.71 0.22
C LEU A 87 4.74 6.26 0.35
N GLY A 88 5.78 5.42 0.20
CA GLY A 88 7.18 5.86 0.23
C GLY A 88 7.45 6.95 -0.82
N ALA A 89 7.04 6.74 -2.07
CA ALA A 89 7.15 7.76 -3.11
C ALA A 89 6.39 9.05 -2.76
N GLY A 90 5.16 8.93 -2.23
CA GLY A 90 4.31 10.05 -1.85
C GLY A 90 4.95 10.94 -0.79
N PHE A 91 5.44 10.34 0.30
CA PHE A 91 6.10 11.11 1.35
C PHE A 91 7.50 11.60 0.95
N ALA A 92 8.22 10.91 0.07
CA ALA A 92 9.43 11.45 -0.55
C ALA A 92 9.13 12.70 -1.41
N HIS A 93 7.96 12.77 -2.08
CA HIS A 93 7.51 13.99 -2.76
C HIS A 93 7.14 15.09 -1.76
N ALA A 94 6.54 14.76 -0.62
CA ALA A 94 6.24 15.72 0.44
C ALA A 94 7.51 16.42 0.95
N LEU A 95 8.59 15.66 1.21
CA LEU A 95 9.88 16.23 1.62
C LEU A 95 10.48 17.22 0.60
N ARG A 96 10.19 17.01 -0.69
CA ARG A 96 10.64 17.88 -1.79
C ARG A 96 9.67 19.02 -2.11
N ARG A 97 8.61 19.23 -1.30
CA ARG A 97 7.53 20.20 -1.53
C ARG A 97 6.88 20.03 -2.92
N ASN A 98 6.72 18.78 -3.36
CA ASN A 98 6.06 18.44 -4.61
C ASN A 98 4.65 17.91 -4.32
N ASP A 99 3.73 18.83 -4.09
CA ASP A 99 2.36 18.53 -3.67
C ASP A 99 1.59 17.71 -4.70
N LYS A 100 1.77 18.02 -5.99
CA LYS A 100 1.10 17.28 -7.07
C LYS A 100 1.53 15.81 -7.08
N GLY A 101 2.84 15.57 -7.03
CA GLY A 101 3.40 14.21 -7.03
C GLY A 101 2.97 13.43 -5.78
N MET A 102 3.04 14.08 -4.63
CA MET A 102 2.61 13.47 -3.36
C MET A 102 1.11 13.15 -3.37
N ARG A 103 0.22 14.10 -3.69
CA ARG A 103 -1.24 13.86 -3.74
C ARG A 103 -1.58 12.74 -4.72
N SER A 104 -0.96 12.72 -5.90
CA SER A 104 -1.19 11.65 -6.88
C SER A 104 -0.81 10.28 -6.36
N GLN A 105 0.32 10.15 -5.68
CA GLN A 105 0.81 8.87 -5.15
C GLN A 105 0.02 8.42 -3.93
N LEU A 106 -0.25 9.31 -2.97
CA LEU A 106 -0.96 9.00 -1.73
C LEU A 106 -2.44 8.67 -1.97
N THR A 107 -3.14 9.38 -2.86
CA THR A 107 -4.53 9.06 -3.23
C THR A 107 -4.63 7.66 -3.82
N GLU A 108 -3.70 7.30 -4.70
CA GLU A 108 -3.67 5.97 -5.30
C GLU A 108 -3.28 4.88 -4.30
N ALA A 109 -2.36 5.17 -3.38
CA ALA A 109 -2.03 4.26 -2.28
C ALA A 109 -3.25 3.97 -1.41
N VAL A 110 -3.99 5.00 -0.98
CA VAL A 110 -5.22 4.87 -0.19
C VAL A 110 -6.28 4.05 -0.94
N ARG A 111 -6.47 4.31 -2.24
CA ARG A 111 -7.41 3.57 -3.07
C ARG A 111 -7.13 2.06 -3.06
N ILE A 112 -5.85 1.68 -3.16
CA ILE A 112 -5.43 0.28 -3.16
C ILE A 112 -5.54 -0.33 -1.75
N LEU A 113 -5.07 0.38 -0.71
CA LEU A 113 -5.09 -0.10 0.68
C LEU A 113 -6.50 -0.45 1.17
N ARG A 114 -7.55 0.22 0.69
CA ARG A 114 -8.93 -0.09 1.06
C ARG A 114 -9.33 -1.55 0.79
N ALA A 115 -8.71 -2.20 -0.20
CA ALA A 115 -8.95 -3.61 -0.49
C ALA A 115 -8.33 -4.55 0.57
N PHE A 116 -7.42 -4.05 1.41
CA PHE A 116 -6.65 -4.78 2.41
C PHE A 116 -6.98 -4.33 3.85
N ALA A 117 -8.12 -3.66 4.02
CA ALA A 117 -8.64 -3.27 5.33
C ALA A 117 -9.42 -4.44 6.00
N PRO A 118 -9.47 -4.51 7.34
CA PRO A 118 -8.90 -3.55 8.29
C PRO A 118 -7.40 -3.76 8.54
N ALA A 119 -6.88 -4.95 8.31
CA ALA A 119 -5.47 -5.28 8.53
C ALA A 119 -4.98 -6.29 7.50
N TYR A 120 -3.69 -6.22 7.17
CA TYR A 120 -3.08 -7.13 6.22
C TYR A 120 -1.57 -7.27 6.42
N ALA A 121 -1.05 -8.49 6.31
CA ALA A 121 0.37 -8.80 6.48
C ALA A 121 0.99 -8.24 7.78
N GLY A 122 0.20 -8.17 8.87
CA GLY A 122 0.62 -7.64 10.17
C GLY A 122 0.56 -6.12 10.30
N VAL A 123 0.05 -5.40 9.29
CA VAL A 123 -0.14 -3.95 9.29
C VAL A 123 -1.60 -3.60 9.59
N ASP A 124 -1.83 -2.60 10.45
CA ASP A 124 -3.13 -1.96 10.59
C ASP A 124 -3.39 -1.03 9.39
N THR A 125 -3.96 -1.61 8.35
CA THR A 125 -4.30 -0.93 7.10
C THR A 125 -5.35 0.15 7.32
N GLN A 126 -6.32 -0.05 8.21
CA GLN A 126 -7.38 0.90 8.48
C GLN A 126 -6.83 2.18 9.10
N ARG A 127 -5.98 2.06 10.12
CA ARG A 127 -5.31 3.20 10.76
C ARG A 127 -4.42 3.95 9.78
N LEU A 128 -3.67 3.21 8.95
CA LEU A 128 -2.83 3.81 7.91
C LEU A 128 -3.66 4.59 6.88
N ILE A 129 -4.79 4.04 6.42
CA ILE A 129 -5.73 4.73 5.52
C ILE A 129 -6.25 6.02 6.17
N ALA A 130 -6.66 5.96 7.43
CA ALA A 130 -7.21 7.11 8.14
C ALA A 130 -6.18 8.25 8.22
N ALA A 131 -4.97 7.93 8.69
CA ALA A 131 -3.90 8.91 8.87
C ALA A 131 -3.46 9.56 7.53
N VAL A 132 -3.39 8.79 6.44
CA VAL A 132 -3.04 9.34 5.12
C VAL A 132 -4.21 10.15 4.53
N SER A 133 -5.45 9.72 4.74
CA SER A 133 -6.65 10.39 4.20
C SER A 133 -6.90 11.73 4.88
N GLU A 134 -6.75 11.81 6.20
CA GLU A 134 -6.81 13.07 6.97
C GLU A 134 -5.85 14.09 6.36
N ARG A 135 -4.62 13.64 6.10
CA ARG A 135 -3.59 14.47 5.49
C ARG A 135 -3.93 14.98 4.10
N LEU A 136 -4.52 14.12 3.27
CA LEU A 136 -4.98 14.51 1.93
C LEU A 136 -6.12 15.54 1.99
N ALA A 137 -6.94 15.50 3.04
CA ALA A 137 -8.03 16.44 3.27
C ALA A 137 -7.56 17.81 3.74
N HIS A 138 -6.44 17.89 4.47
CA HIS A 138 -5.82 19.17 4.83
C HIS A 138 -5.33 19.91 3.56
N GLY A 139 -5.96 21.06 3.28
CA GLY A 139 -5.83 21.83 2.04
C GLY A 139 -4.60 22.75 2.02
N ASP A 140 -3.89 22.84 3.13
CA ASP A 140 -2.93 23.87 3.45
C ASP A 140 -1.56 23.65 2.80
N GLY A 141 -1.40 22.57 2.02
CA GLY A 141 -0.16 22.24 1.31
C GLY A 141 1.01 21.88 2.24
N HIS A 142 0.82 21.94 3.56
CA HIS A 142 1.85 21.60 4.52
C HIS A 142 1.83 20.11 4.86
N PHE A 143 2.57 19.36 4.05
CA PHE A 143 2.79 17.94 4.29
C PHE A 143 4.09 17.70 5.09
N GLY A 144 4.37 18.51 6.12
CA GLY A 144 5.54 18.38 7.01
C GLY A 144 5.34 17.44 8.23
N PRO A 145 6.37 17.15 9.03
CA PRO A 145 6.22 16.25 10.18
C PRO A 145 5.16 16.72 11.21
N PRO A 146 4.59 15.80 12.02
CA PRO A 146 4.86 14.36 12.02
C PRO A 146 4.25 13.66 10.79
N PHE A 147 4.97 12.67 10.28
CA PHE A 147 4.47 11.79 9.22
C PHE A 147 3.71 10.61 9.83
N PRO A 148 2.73 10.04 9.13
CA PRO A 148 2.09 8.81 9.61
C PRO A 148 3.12 7.70 9.69
N THR A 149 2.91 6.80 10.64
CA THR A 149 3.67 5.55 10.77
C THR A 149 2.83 4.39 10.24
N ILE A 150 3.51 3.36 9.73
CA ILE A 150 2.90 2.05 9.48
C ILE A 150 2.97 1.29 10.81
N ALA A 151 1.82 1.19 11.48
CA ALA A 151 1.68 0.47 12.74
C ALA A 151 1.34 -1.02 12.51
N GLY A 152 1.83 -1.86 13.41
CA GLY A 152 1.42 -3.25 13.49
C GLY A 152 0.03 -3.40 14.11
N THR A 153 -0.61 -4.55 13.90
CA THR A 153 -1.91 -4.87 14.55
C THR A 153 -1.81 -5.06 16.08
N GLU A 154 -0.59 -5.17 16.61
CA GLU A 154 -0.32 -5.40 18.04
C GLU A 154 0.12 -4.14 18.78
N ASP A 155 0.32 -3.01 18.08
CA ASP A 155 0.92 -1.79 18.65
C ASP A 155 -0.01 -1.07 19.67
N ASP A 156 -1.27 -1.47 19.79
CA ASP A 156 -2.27 -0.89 20.71
C ASP A 156 -2.48 -1.71 22.01
N ALA A 157 -1.68 -2.76 22.27
CA ALA A 157 -1.83 -3.61 23.47
C ALA A 157 -1.18 -3.04 24.77
N HIS A 158 -0.74 -1.78 24.74
CA HIS A 158 -0.12 -1.10 25.89
C HIS A 158 -0.76 0.27 26.14
N GLU A 159 -1.97 0.28 26.70
CA GLU A 159 -2.48 1.39 27.51
C GLU A 159 -3.07 0.85 28.82
#